data_AF-A0A533XIR0-F1
#
_entry.id   AF-A0A533XIR0-F1
#
_cell.length_a   1.000
_cell.length_b   1.000
_cell.length_c   1.000
_cell.angle_alpha   90.00
_cell.angle_beta   90.00
_cell.angle_gamma   90.00
#
_symmetry.space_group_name_H-M   'P 1'
#
loop_
_entity.id
_entity.type
_entity.pdbx_description
1 polymer ?
#
loop_
_entity_poly.entity_id
_entity_poly.type
_entity_poly.pdbx_seq_one_letter_code
_entity_poly.pdbx_strand_id
1 'polypeptide(L)'
;KVQQPILTNAELEKIREIADPHFKSKTLRMLFRVSDGPEGLETAVDDLCQQASQAIRDGYKFLILSDRGVNEEWAPISSLLGVSAVHHHLIRECTRTEVGLILETGEPRDVHQFACLIGYGAGTINPYLVFETLLDMERDGYLPEGIDAATAGTKFIKAINKGLLKIFSKMGISTVQSYCGAQIFEAIGLNHQLIDRYFTGTASRLEGIGIRVIGEETLRRHTMAYRPAAIHQLDFGGEIHYRIQGEHHNWNPETIYRLQHATRSNDPKTFKEFSA
;
A
#
# COMPACT_ATOMS: atom_id res chain seq x y z
N LYS A 1 -5.06 -9.46 -22.73
CA LYS A 1 -3.91 -9.99 -21.94
C LYS A 1 -3.08 -8.81 -21.48
N VAL A 2 -2.81 -8.68 -20.18
CA VAL A 2 -1.99 -7.58 -19.64
C VAL A 2 -0.52 -8.03 -19.62
N GLN A 3 0.40 -7.16 -20.03
CA GLN A 3 1.83 -7.51 -20.13
C GLN A 3 2.62 -7.23 -18.84
N GLN A 4 2.08 -6.39 -17.95
CA GLN A 4 2.74 -5.95 -16.73
C GLN A 4 1.69 -5.76 -15.62
N PRO A 5 2.08 -5.85 -14.33
CA PRO A 5 1.11 -5.76 -13.23
C PRO A 5 0.59 -4.34 -13.00
N ILE A 6 1.30 -3.31 -13.47
CA ILE A 6 0.93 -1.91 -13.22
C ILE A 6 0.12 -1.34 -14.40
N LEU A 7 -1.06 -0.80 -14.09
CA LEU A 7 -1.98 -0.21 -15.06
C LEU A 7 -1.98 1.31 -14.95
N THR A 8 -2.00 1.97 -16.09
CA THR A 8 -2.35 3.40 -16.19
C THR A 8 -3.85 3.61 -15.96
N ASN A 9 -4.26 4.84 -15.63
CA ASN A 9 -5.67 5.18 -15.43
C ASN A 9 -6.50 4.85 -16.71
N ALA A 10 -5.96 5.18 -17.89
CA ALA A 10 -6.61 4.88 -19.16
C ALA A 10 -6.74 3.37 -19.43
N GLU A 11 -5.78 2.55 -19.02
CA GLU A 11 -5.89 1.09 -19.14
C GLU A 11 -6.94 0.51 -18.19
N LEU A 12 -7.05 1.05 -16.96
CA LEU A 12 -8.10 0.64 -16.03
C LEU A 12 -9.50 0.98 -16.57
N GLU A 13 -9.69 2.19 -17.11
CA GLU A 13 -10.98 2.58 -17.70
C GLU A 13 -11.36 1.68 -18.89
N LYS A 14 -10.40 1.29 -19.72
CA LYS A 14 -10.66 0.28 -20.78
C LYS A 14 -11.14 -1.06 -20.22
N ILE A 15 -10.72 -1.44 -19.01
CA ILE A 15 -11.20 -2.67 -18.34
C ILE A 15 -12.61 -2.47 -17.75
N ARG A 16 -12.92 -1.26 -17.29
CA ARG A 16 -14.27 -0.89 -16.82
C ARG A 16 -15.30 -0.93 -17.94
N GLU A 17 -14.91 -0.49 -19.14
CA GLU A 17 -15.79 -0.35 -20.30
C GLU A 17 -15.75 -1.54 -21.28
N ILE A 18 -15.22 -2.71 -20.86
CA ILE A 18 -15.19 -3.89 -21.74
C ILE A 18 -16.63 -4.23 -22.18
N ALA A 19 -16.87 -4.10 -23.49
CA ALA A 19 -18.18 -4.34 -24.10
C ALA A 19 -18.53 -5.84 -24.26
N ASP A 20 -17.63 -6.76 -23.88
CA ASP A 20 -17.90 -8.20 -23.93
C ASP A 20 -18.77 -8.64 -22.74
N PRO A 21 -19.98 -9.19 -22.98
CA PRO A 21 -20.87 -9.66 -21.92
C PRO A 21 -20.27 -10.71 -20.99
N HIS A 22 -19.23 -11.43 -21.41
CA HIS A 22 -18.54 -12.45 -20.61
C HIS A 22 -17.45 -11.89 -19.71
N PHE A 23 -16.98 -10.66 -19.96
CA PHE A 23 -15.86 -10.02 -19.26
C PHE A 23 -16.30 -8.75 -18.54
N LYS A 24 -17.37 -8.85 -17.75
CA LYS A 24 -17.88 -7.74 -16.94
C LYS A 24 -16.98 -7.47 -15.75
N SER A 25 -16.79 -6.19 -15.45
CA SER A 25 -16.09 -5.72 -14.26
C SER A 25 -17.06 -5.06 -13.27
N LYS A 26 -16.74 -5.16 -11.97
CA LYS A 26 -17.47 -4.48 -10.89
C LYS A 26 -16.48 -3.76 -10.01
N THR A 27 -16.71 -2.46 -9.80
CA THR A 27 -15.96 -1.70 -8.80
C THR A 27 -16.57 -1.90 -7.43
N LEU A 28 -15.76 -2.32 -6.47
CA LEU A 28 -16.08 -2.47 -5.07
C LEU A 28 -15.34 -1.42 -4.26
N ARG A 29 -16.09 -0.68 -3.44
CA ARG A 29 -15.56 0.47 -2.71
C ARG A 29 -14.86 -0.01 -1.42
N MET A 30 -13.61 0.40 -1.25
CA MET A 30 -12.76 0.10 -0.09
C MET A 30 -12.77 1.26 0.92
N LEU A 31 -13.95 1.68 1.38
CA LEU A 31 -14.08 2.79 2.32
C LEU A 31 -14.95 2.39 3.52
N PHE A 32 -14.70 3.00 4.68
CA PHE A 32 -15.52 2.90 5.88
C PHE A 32 -15.83 4.30 6.43
N ARG A 33 -16.93 4.44 7.18
CA ARG A 33 -17.30 5.77 7.71
C ARG A 33 -16.42 6.13 8.88
N VAL A 34 -16.00 7.39 8.93
CA VAL A 34 -15.26 7.96 10.06
C VAL A 34 -16.09 7.93 11.34
N SER A 35 -17.41 8.08 11.23
CA SER A 35 -18.37 8.02 12.35
C SER A 35 -18.40 6.69 13.07
N ASP A 36 -18.03 5.60 12.40
CA ASP A 36 -18.12 4.24 12.94
C ASP A 36 -16.91 3.89 13.81
N GLY A 37 -15.95 4.82 13.91
CA GLY A 37 -14.76 4.66 14.72
C GLY A 37 -13.81 3.56 14.20
N PRO A 38 -12.78 3.21 14.97
CA PRO A 38 -11.82 2.18 14.60
C PRO A 38 -12.43 0.80 14.33
N GLU A 39 -13.50 0.46 15.04
CA GLU A 39 -14.25 -0.79 14.91
C GLU A 39 -14.94 -0.91 13.54
N GLY A 40 -15.30 0.21 12.91
CA GLY A 40 -15.91 0.25 11.58
C GLY A 40 -15.03 -0.35 10.47
N LEU A 41 -13.71 -0.38 10.67
CA LEU A 41 -12.78 -0.98 9.69
C LEU A 41 -13.05 -2.47 9.50
N GLU A 42 -13.25 -3.21 10.58
CA GLU A 42 -13.47 -4.66 10.52
C GLU A 42 -14.78 -5.00 9.78
N THR A 43 -15.85 -4.28 10.12
CA THR A 43 -17.15 -4.45 9.46
C THR A 43 -17.07 -4.12 7.96
N ALA A 44 -16.37 -3.04 7.60
CA ALA A 44 -16.23 -2.66 6.20
C ALA A 44 -15.41 -3.68 5.38
N VAL A 45 -14.41 -4.32 5.99
CA VAL A 45 -13.66 -5.40 5.34
C VAL A 45 -14.53 -6.65 5.15
N ASP A 46 -15.38 -6.99 6.12
CA ASP A 46 -16.32 -8.11 6.01
C ASP A 46 -17.37 -7.85 4.91
N ASP A 47 -17.93 -6.64 4.88
CA ASP A 47 -18.87 -6.22 3.84
C ASP A 47 -18.22 -6.24 2.44
N LEU A 48 -16.94 -5.85 2.35
CA LEU A 48 -16.19 -5.92 1.10
C LEU A 48 -16.03 -7.37 0.62
N CYS A 49 -15.74 -8.30 1.53
CA CYS A 49 -15.66 -9.73 1.23
C CYS A 49 -17.00 -10.28 0.73
N GLN A 50 -18.11 -9.94 1.40
CA GLN A 50 -19.45 -10.36 1.00
C GLN A 50 -19.86 -9.80 -0.37
N GLN A 51 -19.56 -8.52 -0.63
CA GLN A 51 -19.79 -7.88 -1.92
C GLN A 51 -18.99 -8.55 -3.04
N ALA A 52 -17.74 -8.96 -2.76
CA ALA A 52 -16.93 -9.71 -3.71
C ALA A 52 -17.56 -11.06 -4.07
N SER A 53 -18.00 -11.83 -3.08
CA SER A 53 -18.71 -13.10 -3.32
C SER A 53 -20.00 -12.90 -4.09
N GLN A 54 -20.77 -11.85 -3.76
CA GLN A 54 -22.00 -11.54 -4.49
C GLN A 54 -21.72 -11.17 -5.94
N ALA A 55 -20.69 -10.34 -6.20
CA ALA A 55 -20.32 -9.97 -7.56
C ALA A 55 -19.90 -11.18 -8.40
N ILE A 56 -19.23 -12.18 -7.81
CA ILE A 56 -18.92 -13.43 -8.54
C ILE A 56 -20.21 -14.19 -8.88
N ARG A 57 -21.16 -14.29 -7.94
CA ARG A 57 -22.48 -14.92 -8.18
C ARG A 57 -23.28 -14.20 -9.27
N ASP A 58 -23.16 -12.88 -9.35
CA ASP A 58 -23.78 -12.05 -10.39
C ASP A 58 -23.07 -12.17 -11.76
N GLY A 59 -21.99 -12.95 -11.84
CA GLY A 59 -21.28 -13.27 -13.07
C GLY A 59 -20.16 -12.31 -13.44
N TYR A 60 -19.72 -11.42 -12.54
CA TYR A 60 -18.60 -10.52 -12.79
C TYR A 60 -17.27 -11.30 -12.81
N LYS A 61 -16.42 -11.01 -13.82
CA LYS A 61 -15.11 -11.66 -14.01
C LYS A 61 -13.93 -10.81 -13.58
N PHE A 62 -14.13 -9.52 -13.35
CA PHE A 62 -13.14 -8.63 -12.77
C PHE A 62 -13.73 -7.87 -11.58
N LEU A 63 -13.05 -7.88 -10.45
CA LEU A 63 -13.38 -7.02 -9.32
C LEU A 63 -12.30 -5.95 -9.20
N ILE A 64 -12.73 -4.70 -9.25
CA ILE A 64 -11.88 -3.54 -9.07
C ILE A 64 -12.09 -3.07 -7.63
N LEU A 65 -11.18 -3.41 -6.74
CA LEU A 65 -11.19 -2.91 -5.37
C LEU A 65 -10.62 -1.49 -5.41
N SER A 66 -11.39 -0.50 -4.99
CA SER A 66 -11.04 0.91 -5.16
C SER A 66 -11.13 1.69 -3.86
N ASP A 67 -10.04 2.38 -3.50
CA ASP A 67 -10.03 3.38 -2.42
C ASP A 67 -10.47 4.78 -2.89
N ARG A 68 -10.90 4.96 -4.15
CA ARG A 68 -11.43 6.26 -4.60
C ARG A 68 -12.69 6.64 -3.84
N GLY A 69 -12.82 7.94 -3.56
CA GLY A 69 -13.95 8.52 -2.85
C GLY A 69 -13.71 8.81 -1.37
N VAL A 70 -12.45 8.71 -0.90
CA VAL A 70 -12.04 9.27 0.41
C VAL A 70 -12.46 10.73 0.48
N ASN A 71 -13.17 11.08 1.54
CA ASN A 71 -13.63 12.43 1.83
C ASN A 71 -13.73 12.62 3.35
N GLU A 72 -14.25 13.76 3.82
CA GLU A 72 -14.42 14.05 5.25
C GLU A 72 -15.20 12.99 6.04
N GLU A 73 -16.13 12.28 5.39
CA GLU A 73 -16.99 11.27 6.00
C GLU A 73 -16.46 9.82 5.85
N TRP A 74 -15.66 9.57 4.82
CA TRP A 74 -15.22 8.24 4.41
C TRP A 74 -13.71 8.11 4.45
N ALA A 75 -13.22 7.20 5.29
CA ALA A 75 -11.81 6.82 5.38
C ALA A 75 -11.52 5.58 4.52
N PRO A 76 -10.30 5.44 3.96
CA PRO A 76 -9.93 4.28 3.16
C PRO A 76 -9.63 3.06 4.01
N ILE A 77 -10.07 1.88 3.57
CA ILE A 77 -9.50 0.61 4.03
C ILE A 77 -8.09 0.50 3.46
N SER A 78 -7.08 0.16 4.29
CA SER A 78 -5.72 -0.05 3.78
C SER A 78 -5.74 -1.04 2.61
N SER A 79 -5.05 -0.67 1.54
CA SER A 79 -5.09 -1.36 0.25
C SER A 79 -4.62 -2.80 0.37
N LEU A 80 -3.58 -3.02 1.19
CA LEU A 80 -3.04 -4.34 1.49
C LEU A 80 -4.03 -5.19 2.28
N LEU A 81 -4.69 -4.61 3.29
CA LEU A 81 -5.70 -5.31 4.08
C LEU A 81 -6.91 -5.69 3.21
N GLY A 82 -7.44 -4.77 2.41
CA GLY A 82 -8.63 -5.05 1.59
C GLY A 82 -8.37 -6.07 0.49
N VAL A 83 -7.25 -5.98 -0.24
CA VAL A 83 -6.86 -7.01 -1.22
C VAL A 83 -6.68 -8.36 -0.56
N SER A 84 -5.90 -8.42 0.52
CA SER A 84 -5.59 -9.69 1.17
C SER A 84 -6.84 -10.34 1.78
N ALA A 85 -7.71 -9.55 2.41
CA ALA A 85 -8.98 -10.02 2.95
C ALA A 85 -9.85 -10.66 1.87
N VAL A 86 -10.09 -9.96 0.75
CA VAL A 86 -10.87 -10.48 -0.38
C VAL A 86 -10.17 -11.69 -0.99
N HIS A 87 -8.85 -11.64 -1.18
CA HIS A 87 -8.09 -12.75 -1.74
C HIS A 87 -8.27 -14.05 -0.94
N HIS A 88 -8.04 -14.00 0.37
CA HIS A 88 -8.17 -15.14 1.27
C HIS A 88 -9.62 -15.59 1.45
N HIS A 89 -10.57 -14.65 1.48
CA HIS A 89 -11.99 -14.96 1.52
C HIS A 89 -12.43 -15.79 0.31
N LEU A 90 -12.07 -15.34 -0.90
CA LEU A 90 -12.40 -16.06 -2.13
C LEU A 90 -11.66 -17.40 -2.27
N ILE A 91 -10.49 -17.55 -1.65
CA ILE A 91 -9.81 -18.85 -1.56
C ILE A 91 -10.61 -19.81 -0.67
N ARG A 92 -11.06 -19.35 0.50
CA ARG A 92 -11.87 -20.15 1.43
C ARG A 92 -13.22 -20.58 0.82
N GLU A 93 -13.79 -19.74 -0.03
CA GLU A 93 -15.02 -20.05 -0.78
C GLU A 93 -14.76 -20.84 -2.07
N CYS A 94 -13.51 -21.15 -2.42
CA CYS A 94 -13.11 -21.83 -3.66
C CYS A 94 -13.51 -21.07 -4.94
N THR A 95 -13.73 -19.76 -4.88
CA THR A 95 -14.16 -18.91 -6.01
C THR A 95 -13.06 -17.99 -6.54
N ARG A 96 -11.87 -17.96 -5.93
CA ARG A 96 -10.75 -17.08 -6.33
C ARG A 96 -10.33 -17.25 -7.79
N THR A 97 -10.42 -18.45 -8.36
CA THR A 97 -10.02 -18.75 -9.75
C THR A 97 -11.01 -18.21 -10.78
N GLU A 98 -12.22 -17.85 -10.37
CA GLU A 98 -13.28 -17.39 -11.27
C GLU A 98 -13.16 -15.92 -11.66
N VAL A 99 -12.26 -15.17 -11.00
CA VAL A 99 -12.24 -13.72 -11.04
C VAL A 99 -10.83 -13.13 -11.06
N GLY A 100 -10.64 -12.03 -11.78
CA GLY A 100 -9.44 -11.19 -11.70
C GLY A 100 -9.60 -10.11 -10.63
N LEU A 101 -8.64 -10.00 -9.70
CA LEU A 101 -8.60 -8.93 -8.72
C LEU A 101 -7.72 -7.78 -9.22
N ILE A 102 -8.30 -6.60 -9.35
CA ILE A 102 -7.65 -5.38 -9.78
C ILE A 102 -7.75 -4.40 -8.61
N LEU A 103 -6.64 -3.79 -8.24
CA LEU A 103 -6.62 -2.77 -7.19
C LEU A 103 -6.45 -1.39 -7.82
N GLU A 104 -7.38 -0.49 -7.56
CA GLU A 104 -7.26 0.95 -7.83
C GLU A 104 -6.99 1.66 -6.50
N THR A 105 -5.81 2.25 -6.36
CA THR A 105 -5.37 2.77 -5.06
C THR A 105 -4.48 4.00 -5.14
N GLY A 106 -4.56 4.87 -4.12
CA GLY A 106 -3.64 5.98 -3.92
C GLY A 106 -2.47 5.69 -2.97
N GLU A 107 -2.43 4.52 -2.33
CA GLU A 107 -1.49 4.20 -1.25
C GLU A 107 -0.05 3.79 -1.70
N PRO A 108 0.14 2.93 -2.72
CA PRO A 108 1.46 2.41 -3.06
C PRO A 108 2.28 3.42 -3.86
N ARG A 109 3.51 3.64 -3.41
CA ARG A 109 4.51 4.54 -3.99
C ARG A 109 5.87 3.89 -4.17
N ASP A 110 6.21 2.90 -3.35
CA ASP A 110 7.49 2.19 -3.42
C ASP A 110 7.34 0.75 -3.93
N VAL A 111 8.45 0.18 -4.39
CA VAL A 111 8.51 -1.17 -4.97
C VAL A 111 8.04 -2.24 -3.98
N HIS A 112 8.32 -2.07 -2.69
CA HIS A 112 7.96 -3.04 -1.66
C HIS A 112 6.44 -3.11 -1.47
N GLN A 113 5.77 -1.98 -1.45
CA GLN A 113 4.30 -1.90 -1.38
C GLN A 113 3.65 -2.60 -2.57
N PHE A 114 4.12 -2.36 -3.80
CA PHE A 114 3.62 -3.10 -4.97
C PHE A 114 3.87 -4.61 -4.85
N ALA A 115 5.04 -5.03 -4.35
CA ALA A 115 5.33 -6.44 -4.14
C ALA A 115 4.40 -7.06 -3.09
N CYS A 116 4.13 -6.39 -1.96
CA CYS A 116 3.17 -6.85 -0.96
C CYS A 116 1.78 -7.03 -1.59
N LEU A 117 1.27 -6.02 -2.29
CA LEU A 117 -0.06 -6.08 -2.91
C LEU A 117 -0.19 -7.27 -3.88
N ILE A 118 0.81 -7.52 -4.73
CA ILE A 118 0.84 -8.68 -5.63
C ILE A 118 0.95 -9.98 -4.83
N GLY A 119 1.87 -10.03 -3.86
CA GLY A 119 2.12 -11.21 -3.02
C GLY A 119 0.92 -11.65 -2.19
N TYR A 120 -0.01 -10.74 -1.91
CA TYR A 120 -1.28 -10.99 -1.22
C TYR A 120 -2.50 -11.03 -2.15
N GLY A 121 -2.31 -11.09 -3.48
CA GLY A 121 -3.34 -11.55 -4.41
C GLY A 121 -3.86 -10.53 -5.42
N ALA A 122 -3.32 -9.30 -5.46
CA ALA A 122 -3.62 -8.35 -6.52
C ALA A 122 -3.08 -8.85 -7.86
N GLY A 123 -3.95 -9.04 -8.86
CA GLY A 123 -3.54 -9.43 -10.20
C GLY A 123 -2.92 -8.28 -10.98
N THR A 124 -3.49 -7.09 -10.83
CA THR A 124 -3.01 -5.83 -11.41
C THR A 124 -3.32 -4.66 -10.49
N ILE A 125 -2.51 -3.61 -10.54
CA ILE A 125 -2.58 -2.45 -9.65
C ILE A 125 -2.58 -1.18 -10.51
N ASN A 126 -3.54 -0.29 -10.28
CA ASN A 126 -3.58 1.06 -10.80
C ASN A 126 -3.29 2.05 -9.65
N PRO A 127 -2.05 2.59 -9.57
CA PRO A 127 -1.68 3.58 -8.57
C PRO A 127 -2.12 4.99 -9.01
N TYR A 128 -3.42 5.28 -9.01
CA TYR A 128 -3.94 6.50 -9.62
C TYR A 128 -3.33 7.77 -9.04
N LEU A 129 -3.12 7.83 -7.71
CA LEU A 129 -2.62 9.03 -7.04
C LEU A 129 -1.17 9.33 -7.44
N VAL A 130 -0.38 8.32 -7.81
CA VAL A 130 0.96 8.55 -8.37
C VAL A 130 0.86 9.31 -9.68
N PHE A 131 -0.06 8.92 -10.57
CA PHE A 131 -0.22 9.62 -11.86
C PHE A 131 -0.76 11.04 -11.68
N GLU A 132 -1.70 11.26 -10.76
CA GLU A 132 -2.17 12.61 -10.41
C GLU A 132 -1.02 13.47 -9.84
N THR A 133 -0.18 12.88 -8.97
CA THR A 133 1.01 13.56 -8.41
C THR A 133 1.99 13.96 -9.51
N LEU A 134 2.20 13.12 -10.52
CA LEU A 134 3.08 13.45 -11.65
C LEU A 134 2.53 14.60 -12.50
N LEU A 135 1.21 14.70 -12.66
CA LEU A 135 0.57 15.83 -13.35
C LEU A 135 0.74 17.13 -12.56
N ASP A 136 0.56 17.09 -11.23
CA ASP A 136 0.80 18.24 -10.37
C ASP A 136 2.28 18.66 -10.39
N MET A 137 3.21 17.70 -10.35
CA MET A 137 4.65 17.97 -10.46
C MET A 137 5.04 18.61 -11.81
N GLU A 138 4.39 18.20 -12.90
CA GLU A 138 4.58 18.84 -14.21
C GLU A 138 4.11 20.29 -14.18
N ARG A 139 2.87 20.52 -13.71
CA ARG A 139 2.26 21.85 -13.62
C ARG A 139 3.12 22.82 -12.80
N ASP A 140 3.68 22.33 -11.71
CA ASP A 140 4.47 23.14 -10.77
C ASP A 140 5.96 23.23 -11.19
N GLY A 141 6.36 22.59 -12.29
CA GLY A 141 7.72 22.66 -12.83
C GLY A 141 8.77 21.86 -12.05
N TYR A 142 8.35 20.84 -11.29
CA TYR A 142 9.24 19.95 -10.55
C TYR A 142 9.84 18.83 -11.40
N LEU A 143 9.28 18.56 -12.59
CA LEU A 143 9.85 17.56 -13.50
C LEU A 143 11.11 18.09 -14.20
N PRO A 144 12.11 17.22 -14.48
CA PRO A 144 13.29 17.62 -15.24
C PRO A 144 12.92 18.15 -16.64
N GLU A 145 13.74 19.06 -17.16
CA GLU A 145 13.52 19.69 -18.46
C GLU A 145 13.29 18.65 -19.58
N GLY A 146 12.25 18.85 -20.37
CA GLY A 146 11.88 17.97 -21.48
C GLY A 146 11.19 16.65 -21.08
N ILE A 147 10.76 16.50 -19.81
CA ILE A 147 9.96 15.36 -19.36
C ILE A 147 8.54 15.82 -19.02
N ASP A 148 7.56 15.34 -19.79
CA ASP A 148 6.13 15.50 -19.47
C ASP A 148 5.63 14.41 -18.48
N ALA A 149 4.45 14.61 -17.89
CA ALA A 149 3.89 13.65 -16.93
C ALA A 149 3.66 12.26 -17.56
N ALA A 150 3.30 12.20 -18.85
CA ALA A 150 3.10 10.93 -19.56
C ALA A 150 4.41 10.11 -19.67
N THR A 151 5.50 10.77 -20.02
CA THR A 151 6.85 10.18 -20.07
C THR A 151 7.31 9.80 -18.67
N ALA A 152 7.06 10.65 -17.67
CA ALA A 152 7.36 10.35 -16.27
C ALA A 152 6.60 9.12 -15.78
N GLY A 153 5.31 8.99 -16.09
CA GLY A 153 4.48 7.83 -15.75
C GLY A 153 5.01 6.53 -16.38
N THR A 154 5.42 6.58 -17.64
CA THR A 154 6.06 5.43 -18.32
C THR A 154 7.37 5.03 -17.64
N LYS A 155 8.20 6.01 -17.27
CA LYS A 155 9.45 5.77 -16.53
C LYS A 155 9.20 5.21 -15.13
N PHE A 156 8.17 5.69 -14.43
CA PHE A 156 7.75 5.17 -13.13
C PHE A 156 7.37 3.69 -13.23
N ILE A 157 6.48 3.33 -14.15
CA ILE A 157 6.07 1.94 -14.37
C ILE A 157 7.29 1.05 -14.68
N LYS A 158 8.21 1.52 -15.53
CA LYS A 158 9.45 0.80 -15.84
C LYS A 158 10.33 0.61 -14.59
N ALA A 159 10.43 1.61 -13.72
CA ALA A 159 11.19 1.51 -12.48
C ALA A 159 10.57 0.52 -11.50
N ILE A 160 9.24 0.57 -11.31
CA ILE A 160 8.50 -0.38 -10.47
C ILE A 160 8.66 -1.81 -11.00
N ASN A 161 8.46 -2.04 -12.30
CA ASN A 161 8.63 -3.37 -12.91
C ASN A 161 10.05 -3.92 -12.70
N LYS A 162 11.09 -3.11 -12.88
CA LYS A 162 12.47 -3.52 -12.60
C LYS A 162 12.69 -3.85 -11.12
N GLY A 163 12.12 -3.05 -10.23
CA GLY A 163 12.18 -3.27 -8.79
C GLY A 163 11.49 -4.58 -8.38
N LEU A 164 10.31 -4.86 -8.95
CA LEU A 164 9.57 -6.10 -8.72
C LEU A 164 10.38 -7.32 -9.17
N LEU A 165 10.96 -7.28 -10.37
CA LEU A 165 11.84 -8.35 -10.85
C LEU A 165 13.03 -8.58 -9.90
N LYS A 166 13.61 -7.51 -9.34
CA LYS A 166 14.67 -7.61 -8.33
C LYS A 166 14.19 -8.26 -7.04
N ILE A 167 12.96 -8.01 -6.60
CA ILE A 167 12.38 -8.67 -5.42
C ILE A 167 12.15 -10.15 -5.71
N PHE A 168 11.54 -10.48 -6.84
CA PHE A 168 11.23 -11.88 -7.20
C PHE A 168 12.52 -12.71 -7.32
N SER A 169 13.56 -12.14 -7.91
CA SER A 169 14.85 -12.82 -8.09
C SER A 169 15.56 -13.15 -6.77
N LYS A 170 15.27 -12.44 -5.66
CA LYS A 170 15.84 -12.78 -4.33
C LYS A 170 15.45 -14.18 -3.86
N MET A 171 14.31 -14.67 -4.34
CA MET A 171 13.75 -15.97 -3.96
C MET A 171 13.75 -16.95 -5.15
N GLY A 172 14.45 -16.60 -6.23
CA GLY A 172 14.53 -17.43 -7.45
C GLY A 172 13.22 -17.48 -8.26
N ILE A 173 12.28 -16.56 -8.03
CA ILE A 173 11.01 -16.52 -8.75
C ILE A 173 11.18 -15.72 -10.05
N SER A 174 10.84 -16.34 -11.18
CA SER A 174 11.04 -15.76 -12.51
C SER A 174 9.77 -15.17 -13.15
N THR A 175 8.59 -15.41 -12.58
CA THR A 175 7.32 -14.91 -13.12
C THR A 175 6.46 -14.22 -12.07
N VAL A 176 5.78 -13.14 -12.46
CA VAL A 176 4.80 -12.42 -11.61
C VAL A 176 3.66 -13.35 -11.19
N GLN A 177 3.23 -14.25 -12.08
CA GLN A 177 2.13 -15.17 -11.82
C GLN A 177 2.44 -16.14 -10.68
N SER A 178 3.67 -16.65 -10.61
CA SER A 178 4.12 -17.49 -9.48
C SER A 178 4.30 -16.70 -8.18
N TYR A 179 4.50 -15.38 -8.27
CA TYR A 179 4.63 -14.52 -7.08
C TYR A 179 3.26 -14.10 -6.51
N CYS A 180 2.24 -14.00 -7.36
CA CYS A 180 0.90 -13.57 -6.96
C CYS A 180 0.28 -14.56 -5.96
N GLY A 181 -0.07 -14.08 -4.76
CA GLY A 181 -0.61 -14.90 -3.68
C GLY A 181 0.41 -15.82 -2.98
N ALA A 182 1.71 -15.73 -3.31
CA ALA A 182 2.74 -16.61 -2.74
C ALA A 182 3.17 -16.23 -1.32
N GLN A 183 2.78 -15.04 -0.82
CA GLN A 183 3.06 -14.57 0.54
C GLN A 183 4.53 -14.68 0.95
N ILE A 184 5.46 -14.23 0.11
CA ILE A 184 6.90 -14.31 0.39
C ILE A 184 7.34 -13.17 1.32
N PHE A 185 6.70 -13.10 2.49
CA PHE A 185 6.85 -12.07 3.50
C PHE A 185 6.77 -12.68 4.91
N GLU A 186 7.37 -12.00 5.88
CA GLU A 186 7.21 -12.27 7.31
C GLU A 186 6.60 -11.01 7.94
N ALA A 187 5.54 -11.19 8.71
CA ALA A 187 4.91 -10.12 9.47
C ALA A 187 5.63 -9.94 10.81
N ILE A 188 5.83 -8.70 11.20
CA ILE A 188 6.40 -8.32 12.50
C ILE A 188 5.48 -7.28 13.11
N GLY A 189 5.03 -7.52 14.34
CA GLY A 189 4.15 -6.61 15.07
C GLY A 189 2.67 -6.72 14.69
N LEU A 190 2.25 -7.78 14.00
CA LEU A 190 0.84 -8.09 13.71
C LEU A 190 0.40 -9.30 14.51
N ASN A 191 -0.72 -9.21 15.22
CA ASN A 191 -1.21 -10.32 16.05
C ASN A 191 -1.75 -11.50 15.22
N HIS A 192 -1.83 -12.67 15.84
CA HIS A 192 -2.28 -13.88 15.12
C HIS A 192 -3.72 -13.79 14.63
N GLN A 193 -4.63 -13.16 15.37
CA GLN A 193 -6.02 -13.01 14.94
C GLN A 193 -6.15 -12.27 13.60
N LEU A 194 -5.37 -11.19 13.41
CA LEU A 194 -5.32 -10.45 12.16
C LEU A 194 -4.72 -11.29 11.03
N ILE A 195 -3.62 -11.99 11.32
CA ILE A 195 -2.92 -12.83 10.34
C ILE A 195 -3.80 -13.99 9.89
N ASP A 196 -4.38 -14.74 10.81
CA ASP A 196 -5.20 -15.91 10.50
C ASP A 196 -6.42 -15.54 9.66
N ARG A 197 -7.00 -14.36 9.91
CA ARG A 197 -8.19 -13.90 9.20
C ARG A 197 -7.88 -13.32 7.82
N TYR A 198 -6.90 -12.42 7.73
CA TYR A 198 -6.67 -11.58 6.54
C TYR A 198 -5.38 -11.89 5.78
N PHE A 199 -4.38 -12.53 6.39
CA PHE A 199 -3.08 -12.82 5.79
C PHE A 199 -2.69 -14.30 5.99
N THR A 200 -3.69 -15.19 5.96
CA THR A 200 -3.60 -16.59 6.41
C THR A 200 -2.39 -17.28 5.80
N GLY A 201 -1.52 -17.86 6.65
CA GLY A 201 -0.29 -18.54 6.22
C GLY A 201 0.99 -17.70 6.34
N THR A 202 0.88 -16.40 6.59
CA THR A 202 2.05 -15.53 6.85
C THR A 202 2.65 -15.81 8.23
N ALA A 203 3.97 -15.96 8.31
CA ALA A 203 4.64 -16.08 9.61
C ALA A 203 4.59 -14.76 10.38
N SER A 204 4.22 -14.79 11.66
CA SER A 204 4.29 -13.64 12.58
C SER A 204 4.82 -14.09 13.93
N ARG A 205 6.14 -14.04 14.14
CA ARG A 205 6.78 -14.56 15.37
C ARG A 205 6.74 -13.58 16.53
N LEU A 206 6.64 -12.30 16.20
CA LEU A 206 6.54 -11.20 17.15
C LEU A 206 5.18 -10.55 16.93
N GLU A 207 4.22 -10.89 17.78
CA GLU A 207 2.87 -10.32 17.72
C GLU A 207 2.86 -8.83 18.05
N GLY A 208 1.73 -8.18 17.79
CA GLY A 208 1.55 -6.78 18.12
C GLY A 208 0.12 -6.31 17.90
N ILE A 209 -0.06 -5.40 16.97
CA ILE A 209 -1.32 -4.71 16.76
C ILE A 209 -2.37 -5.62 16.09
N GLY A 210 -3.64 -5.35 16.40
CA GLY A 210 -4.80 -5.95 15.74
C GLY A 210 -5.52 -4.96 14.82
N ILE A 211 -6.65 -5.39 14.23
CA ILE A 211 -7.41 -4.58 13.26
C ILE A 211 -7.89 -3.24 13.83
N ARG A 212 -8.27 -3.20 15.11
CA ARG A 212 -8.72 -1.96 15.76
C ARG A 212 -7.63 -0.88 15.72
N VAL A 213 -6.38 -1.22 16.05
CA VAL A 213 -5.26 -0.25 16.04
C VAL A 213 -4.97 0.21 14.60
N ILE A 214 -5.11 -0.66 13.60
CA ILE A 214 -5.02 -0.27 12.19
C ILE A 214 -6.12 0.75 11.85
N GLY A 215 -7.34 0.55 12.37
CA GLY A 215 -8.44 1.51 12.28
C GLY A 215 -8.10 2.84 12.94
N GLU A 216 -7.58 2.83 14.17
CA GLU A 216 -7.15 4.02 14.92
C GLU A 216 -6.09 4.82 14.14
N GLU A 217 -5.06 4.16 13.63
CA GLU A 217 -3.98 4.79 12.83
C GLU A 217 -4.46 5.33 11.48
N THR A 218 -5.46 4.69 10.88
CA THR A 218 -6.08 5.16 9.63
C THR A 218 -6.90 6.42 9.89
N LEU A 219 -7.72 6.41 10.94
CA LEU A 219 -8.51 7.58 11.34
C LEU A 219 -7.63 8.74 11.83
N ARG A 220 -6.49 8.45 12.48
CA ARG A 220 -5.52 9.47 12.89
C ARG A 220 -4.96 10.24 11.69
N ARG A 221 -4.54 9.52 10.65
CA ARG A 221 -4.04 10.11 9.38
C ARG A 221 -5.14 10.85 8.63
N HIS A 222 -6.33 10.26 8.56
CA HIS A 222 -7.50 10.90 7.95
C HIS A 222 -7.86 12.21 8.65
N THR A 223 -7.99 12.20 9.98
CA THR A 223 -8.28 13.39 10.78
C THR A 223 -7.23 14.47 10.55
N MET A 224 -5.95 14.11 10.45
CA MET A 224 -4.88 15.08 10.16
C MET A 224 -5.06 15.73 8.78
N ALA A 225 -5.44 14.95 7.76
CA ALA A 225 -5.62 15.44 6.39
C ALA A 225 -6.86 16.36 6.23
N TYR A 226 -7.92 16.15 7.02
CA TYR A 226 -9.15 16.94 6.96
C TYR A 226 -9.26 18.04 8.05
N ARG A 227 -8.20 18.25 8.85
CA ARG A 227 -8.15 19.36 9.78
C ARG A 227 -8.09 20.68 9.01
N PRO A 228 -8.87 21.71 9.41
CA PRO A 228 -8.75 23.04 8.82
C PRO A 228 -7.31 23.56 8.95
N ALA A 229 -6.68 23.85 7.82
CA ALA A 229 -5.35 24.42 7.76
C ALA A 229 -5.29 25.44 6.62
N ALA A 230 -4.55 26.54 6.84
CA ALA A 230 -4.41 27.60 5.84
C ALA A 230 -3.67 27.11 4.57
N ILE A 231 -2.77 26.14 4.74
CA ILE A 231 -2.02 25.49 3.66
C ILE A 231 -1.96 24.00 3.98
N HIS A 232 -2.31 23.15 3.01
CA HIS A 232 -2.16 21.71 3.11
C HIS A 232 -0.82 21.32 2.48
N GLN A 233 0.18 21.10 3.32
CA GLN A 233 1.50 20.60 2.92
C GLN A 233 1.74 19.24 3.54
N LEU A 234 2.42 18.38 2.81
CA LEU A 234 2.92 17.12 3.35
C LEU A 234 3.99 17.40 4.40
N ASP A 235 4.09 16.52 5.39
CA ASP A 235 5.20 16.55 6.32
C ASP A 235 6.53 16.31 5.57
N PHE A 236 7.60 16.94 6.05
CA PHE A 236 8.95 16.77 5.52
C PHE A 236 9.47 15.33 5.67
N GLY A 237 8.85 14.55 6.56
CA GLY A 237 9.21 13.18 6.88
C GLY A 237 10.52 13.09 7.66
N GLY A 238 11.11 11.91 7.68
CA GLY A 238 12.36 11.65 8.39
C GLY A 238 12.76 10.18 8.41
N GLU A 239 12.09 9.33 7.65
CA GLU A 239 12.22 7.88 7.72
C GLU A 239 13.52 7.39 7.05
N ILE A 240 13.92 8.05 5.96
CA ILE A 240 15.13 7.68 5.19
C ILE A 240 16.37 8.43 5.69
N HIS A 241 16.22 9.72 6.01
CA HIS A 241 17.32 10.57 6.45
C HIS A 241 16.88 11.33 7.70
N TYR A 242 17.82 11.47 8.64
CA TYR A 242 17.62 12.25 9.86
C TYR A 242 17.16 13.68 9.54
N ARG A 243 16.15 14.15 10.27
CA ARG A 243 15.71 15.55 10.33
C ARG A 243 15.43 15.92 11.79
N ILE A 244 15.63 17.19 12.14
CA ILE A 244 15.53 17.70 13.53
C ILE A 244 14.13 17.45 14.13
N GLN A 245 13.08 17.49 13.31
CA GLN A 245 11.68 17.26 13.72
C GLN A 245 11.08 16.02 13.04
N GLY A 246 11.94 15.11 12.56
CA GLY A 246 11.51 13.88 11.90
C GLY A 246 11.50 12.69 12.85
N GLU A 247 11.49 11.50 12.25
CA GLU A 247 11.60 10.23 12.97
C GLU A 247 12.88 10.16 13.82
N HIS A 248 12.84 9.42 14.92
CA HIS A 248 14.03 9.20 15.75
C HIS A 248 15.04 8.28 15.05
N HIS A 249 16.29 8.73 14.92
CA HIS A 249 17.40 7.93 14.40
C HIS A 249 18.42 7.66 15.50
N ASN A 250 18.82 6.39 15.67
CA ASN A 250 19.91 6.00 16.57
C ASN A 250 21.21 6.74 16.22
N TRP A 251 21.47 6.93 14.93
CA TRP A 251 22.55 7.76 14.42
C TRP A 251 22.02 9.14 14.08
N ASN A 252 22.32 10.12 14.93
CA ASN A 252 21.95 11.52 14.74
C ASN A 252 23.19 12.39 15.00
N PRO A 253 23.15 13.70 14.67
CA PRO A 253 24.30 14.57 14.83
C PRO A 253 24.88 14.58 16.26
N GLU A 254 24.02 14.47 17.28
CA GLU A 254 24.42 14.46 18.68
C GLU A 254 25.14 13.16 19.06
N THR A 255 24.58 12.00 18.70
CA THR A 255 25.19 10.69 18.99
C THR A 255 26.52 10.53 18.23
N ILE A 256 26.58 10.98 16.98
CA ILE A 256 27.82 10.97 16.18
C ILE A 256 28.87 11.89 16.80
N TYR A 257 28.49 13.12 17.18
CA TYR A 257 29.41 14.07 17.80
C TYR A 257 30.02 13.53 19.09
N ARG A 258 29.18 12.97 19.99
CA ARG A 258 29.64 12.40 21.26
C ARG A 258 30.59 11.22 21.04
N LEU A 259 30.29 10.31 20.12
CA LEU A 259 31.16 9.19 19.80
C LEU A 259 32.51 9.65 19.22
N GLN A 260 32.50 10.61 18.30
CA GLN A 260 33.73 11.17 17.72
C GLN A 260 34.58 11.90 18.75
N HIS A 261 33.95 12.66 19.65
CA HIS A 261 34.66 13.36 20.71
C HIS A 261 35.28 12.35 21.69
N ALA A 262 34.49 11.41 22.21
CA ALA A 262 34.94 10.39 23.16
C ALA A 262 36.15 9.59 22.63
N THR A 263 36.11 9.19 21.36
CA THR A 263 37.18 8.40 20.74
C THR A 263 38.45 9.23 20.47
N ARG A 264 38.32 10.49 20.05
CA ARG A 264 39.48 11.37 19.81
C ARG A 264 40.15 11.83 21.10
N SER A 265 39.36 12.14 22.14
CA SER A 265 39.88 12.58 23.43
C SER A 265 40.23 11.42 24.36
N ASN A 266 39.95 10.17 23.97
CA ASN A 266 40.03 8.98 24.81
C ASN A 266 39.36 9.21 26.18
N ASP A 267 38.16 9.80 26.17
CA ASP A 267 37.41 10.14 27.39
C ASP A 267 36.28 9.13 27.66
N PRO A 268 36.42 8.29 28.69
CA PRO A 268 35.38 7.34 29.09
C PRO A 268 34.08 8.01 29.55
N LYS A 269 34.14 9.26 30.02
CA LYS A 269 32.94 9.98 30.47
C LYS A 269 32.05 10.36 29.28
N THR A 270 32.62 11.01 28.26
CA THR A 270 31.90 11.32 27.02
C THR A 270 31.37 10.04 26.35
N PHE A 271 32.10 8.91 26.44
CA PHE A 271 31.60 7.63 25.92
C PHE A 271 30.36 7.15 26.67
N LYS A 272 30.31 7.29 28.00
CA LYS A 272 29.12 6.97 28.80
C LYS A 272 27.91 7.83 28.38
N GLU A 273 28.13 9.11 28.10
CA GLU A 273 27.09 10.04 27.61
C GLU A 273 26.59 9.71 26.19
N PHE A 274 27.41 9.05 25.37
CA PHE A 274 27.00 8.50 24.08
C PHE A 274 26.19 7.21 24.22
N SER A 275 26.58 6.33 25.15
CA SER A 275 25.97 5.01 25.31
C SER A 275 24.69 4.97 26.14
N ALA A 276 24.38 6.07 26.83
CA ALA A 276 23.17 6.24 27.63
C ALA A 276 21.98 6.62 26.75
#